data_AF-A0A959CCQ5-F1
#
_entry.id   AF-A0A959CCQ5-F1
#
_cell.length_a   1.000
_cell.length_b   1.000
_cell.length_c   1.000
_cell.angle_alpha   90.00
_cell.angle_beta   90.00
_cell.angle_gamma   90.00
#
_symmetry.space_group_name_H-M   'P 1'
#
loop_
_entity.id
_entity.type
_entity.pdbx_description
1 polymer ?
#
loop_
_entity_poly.entity_id
_entity_poly.type
_entity_poly.pdbx_seq_one_letter_code
_entity_poly.pdbx_strand_id
1 'polypeptide(L)'
;MDEVVGMNFGENWISVSPEVDYDETVAKIQEVVDGYPGLYRDVLTYLKERIREVLTGASEAIVIRLYGPELEVLRSKAREVRDKLADIDGIIDLHVELNEEIPQVQVRVNLEKAKQYGLKPGDIRRMATTFVAGEEVGDIFRGGKAYDVNVWSVPEARSSLTDIQNLPVDVPGGGYIRLQDVADIEIVPTPNIIKRENLTRRLDVAANVRGRDLGSVIADVESALAGVEFPLEYHPEVLGEYAERQAAQRRMALFAGLALIAIFLLLHSAFNSTRLAVLSILCLPMALVGGVMAAYLAGDGVISLGSLVGFLTILGIAARNGIMMINHFQHLEAEEGMTFGRELVIRGAQERLAPILMTATTTGLALLPLVIAGNVPGHEIELPMAIVILGGLLTSTLLNLLVIPLLYLRFYRP
;
A
#
# COMPACT_ATOMS: atom_id res chain seq x y z
N MET A 1 7.47 -5.42 15.35
CA MET A 1 6.08 -5.80 15.69
C MET A 1 5.88 -7.06 14.90
N ASP A 2 5.98 -8.20 15.57
CA ASP A 2 6.10 -9.51 14.92
C ASP A 2 4.76 -9.86 14.30
N GLU A 3 4.76 -10.15 12.99
CA GLU A 3 3.57 -10.70 12.34
C GLU A 3 3.18 -12.00 13.06
N VAL A 4 1.88 -12.25 13.22
CA VAL A 4 1.39 -13.52 13.78
C VAL A 4 1.50 -14.58 12.70
N VAL A 5 2.67 -15.21 12.66
CA VAL A 5 3.09 -16.17 11.64
C VAL A 5 3.32 -17.54 12.25
N GLY A 6 3.16 -18.58 11.42
CA GLY A 6 3.44 -19.95 11.83
C GLY A 6 4.94 -20.23 11.93
N MET A 7 5.27 -21.40 12.45
CA MET A 7 6.65 -21.91 12.56
C MET A 7 7.38 -22.15 11.22
N ASN A 8 6.67 -22.06 10.09
CA ASN A 8 7.23 -22.17 8.73
C ASN A 8 7.49 -20.79 8.08
N PHE A 9 7.57 -19.72 8.88
CA PHE A 9 7.85 -18.37 8.42
C PHE A 9 9.19 -17.88 8.98
N GLY A 10 9.92 -17.10 8.19
CA GLY A 10 11.16 -16.48 8.61
C GLY A 10 11.28 -15.08 8.02
N GLU A 11 11.68 -14.13 8.86
CA GLU A 11 11.93 -12.74 8.48
C GLU A 11 13.40 -12.42 8.72
N ASN A 12 14.10 -11.94 7.69
CA ASN A 12 15.52 -11.65 7.76
C ASN A 12 15.77 -10.17 7.46
N TRP A 13 16.31 -9.47 8.45
CA TRP A 13 16.69 -8.07 8.33
C TRP A 13 18.10 -7.95 7.76
N ILE A 14 18.21 -7.37 6.56
CA ILE A 14 19.49 -7.15 5.87
C ILE A 14 19.84 -5.67 5.90
N SER A 15 20.92 -5.33 6.61
CA SER A 15 21.48 -3.97 6.60
C SER A 15 22.49 -3.81 5.48
N VAL A 16 22.29 -2.82 4.61
CA VAL A 16 23.20 -2.49 3.50
C VAL A 16 24.16 -1.37 3.92
N SER A 17 25.45 -1.50 3.57
CA SER A 17 26.44 -0.46 3.84
C SER A 17 26.15 0.80 3.01
N PRO A 18 26.34 2.02 3.55
CA PRO A 18 26.17 3.26 2.78
C PRO A 18 27.15 3.44 1.62
N GLU A 19 28.24 2.66 1.58
CA GLU A 19 29.33 2.79 0.60
C GLU A 19 29.08 2.03 -0.71
N VAL A 20 28.06 1.17 -0.76
CA VAL A 20 27.73 0.37 -1.93
C VAL A 20 26.52 0.93 -2.69
N ASP A 21 26.46 0.63 -3.98
CA ASP A 21 25.28 0.93 -4.80
C ASP A 21 24.07 0.18 -4.24
N TYR A 22 23.08 0.93 -3.78
CA TYR A 22 21.90 0.39 -3.13
C TYR A 22 21.08 -0.48 -4.08
N ASP A 23 20.82 0.01 -5.30
CA ASP A 23 19.94 -0.65 -6.25
C ASP A 23 20.57 -1.94 -6.80
N GLU A 24 21.88 -1.91 -7.09
CA GLU A 24 22.62 -3.09 -7.51
C GLU A 24 22.67 -4.15 -6.39
N THR A 25 22.85 -3.72 -5.13
CA THR A 25 22.88 -4.63 -3.99
C THR A 25 21.52 -5.29 -3.76
N VAL A 26 20.43 -4.52 -3.82
CA VAL A 26 19.07 -5.04 -3.69
C VAL A 26 18.77 -6.06 -4.80
N ALA A 27 19.17 -5.78 -6.04
CA ALA A 27 18.99 -6.70 -7.17
C ALA A 27 19.72 -8.04 -6.96
N LYS A 28 20.95 -8.01 -6.43
CA LYS A 28 21.71 -9.24 -6.09
C LYS A 28 21.06 -10.04 -4.97
N ILE A 29 20.52 -9.36 -3.94
CA ILE A 29 19.79 -10.04 -2.86
C ILE A 29 18.55 -10.74 -3.45
N GLN A 30 17.81 -10.05 -4.31
CA GLN A 30 16.64 -10.62 -4.99
C GLN A 30 17.04 -11.87 -5.79
N GLU A 31 18.13 -11.83 -6.57
CA GLU A 31 18.60 -12.97 -7.36
C GLU A 31 19.01 -14.18 -6.49
N VAL A 32 19.57 -13.97 -5.31
CA VAL A 32 19.92 -15.06 -4.38
C VAL A 32 18.67 -15.69 -3.80
N VAL A 33 17.71 -14.87 -3.37
CA VAL A 33 16.44 -15.32 -2.78
C VAL A 33 15.62 -16.06 -3.85
N ASP A 34 15.48 -15.45 -5.03
CA ASP A 34 15.57 -16.00 -6.40
C ASP A 34 15.75 -17.52 -6.59
N GLY A 35 16.86 -18.02 -6.05
CA GLY A 35 17.39 -19.34 -6.37
C GLY A 35 16.84 -20.50 -5.54
N TYR A 36 16.09 -20.23 -4.47
CA TYR A 36 15.61 -21.28 -3.57
C TYR A 36 14.23 -21.81 -3.99
N PRO A 37 14.10 -23.08 -4.44
CA PRO A 37 12.82 -23.66 -4.80
C PRO A 37 12.01 -24.03 -3.54
N GLY A 38 10.68 -23.91 -3.63
CA GLY A 38 9.76 -24.30 -2.55
C GLY A 38 9.55 -23.27 -1.45
N LEU A 39 10.15 -22.07 -1.55
CA LEU A 39 9.89 -20.95 -0.65
C LEU A 39 9.08 -19.88 -1.37
N TYR A 40 7.98 -19.45 -0.77
CA TYR A 40 7.39 -18.16 -1.08
C TYR A 40 8.26 -17.08 -0.44
N ARG A 41 8.60 -16.06 -1.21
CA ARG A 41 9.65 -15.10 -0.85
C ARG A 41 9.30 -13.74 -1.39
N ASP A 42 9.66 -12.73 -0.62
CA ASP A 42 9.41 -11.34 -0.94
C ASP A 42 10.54 -10.50 -0.35
N VAL A 43 11.20 -9.68 -1.19
CA VAL A 43 12.27 -8.78 -0.75
C VAL A 43 11.72 -7.37 -0.75
N LEU A 44 11.61 -6.80 0.45
CA LEU A 44 11.02 -5.49 0.65
C LEU A 44 12.00 -4.55 1.34
N THR A 45 11.78 -3.26 1.10
CA THR A 45 12.37 -2.22 1.93
C THR A 45 11.48 -2.01 3.16
N TYR A 46 12.09 -1.61 4.28
CA TYR A 46 11.37 -1.36 5.53
C TYR A 46 10.13 -0.48 5.35
N LEU A 47 10.27 0.60 4.59
CA LEU A 47 9.18 1.54 4.37
C LEU A 47 8.05 0.90 3.54
N LYS A 48 8.39 0.13 2.50
CA LYS A 48 7.39 -0.58 1.69
C LYS A 48 6.63 -1.60 2.53
N GLU A 49 7.33 -2.35 3.36
CA GLU A 49 6.73 -3.33 4.27
C GLU A 49 5.75 -2.67 5.25
N ARG A 50 6.15 -1.58 5.92
CA ARG A 50 5.28 -0.88 6.88
C ARG A 50 4.06 -0.23 6.22
N ILE A 51 4.22 0.30 5.01
CA ILE A 51 3.08 0.83 4.24
C ILE A 51 2.12 -0.30 3.86
N ARG A 52 2.65 -1.47 3.47
CA ARG A 52 1.85 -2.65 3.11
C ARG A 52 1.03 -3.17 4.29
N GLU A 53 1.65 -3.28 5.46
CA GLU A 53 0.99 -3.75 6.69
C GLU A 53 -0.24 -2.90 7.06
N VAL A 54 -0.22 -1.59 6.74
CA VAL A 54 -1.26 -0.64 7.11
C VAL A 54 -2.40 -0.55 6.08
N LEU A 55 -2.14 -0.68 4.79
CA LEU A 55 -3.13 -0.38 3.74
C LEU A 55 -4.09 -1.53 3.43
N THR A 56 -3.61 -2.77 3.29
CA THR A 56 -4.44 -3.88 2.75
C THR A 56 -4.09 -5.26 3.30
N GLY A 57 -2.88 -5.43 3.87
CA GLY A 57 -2.37 -6.73 4.30
C GLY A 57 -2.04 -7.71 3.16
N ALA A 58 -2.11 -7.28 1.90
CA ALA A 58 -1.73 -8.05 0.70
C ALA A 58 -0.97 -7.14 -0.29
N SER A 59 0.12 -7.65 -0.88
CA SER A 59 1.10 -6.92 -1.70
C SER A 59 0.75 -6.84 -3.18
N GLU A 60 -0.14 -7.72 -3.64
CA GLU A 60 -0.30 -8.02 -5.05
C GLU A 60 -1.25 -7.03 -5.71
N ALA A 61 -1.02 -6.78 -7.00
CA ALA A 61 -1.82 -5.81 -7.77
C ALA A 61 -3.32 -6.17 -7.79
N ILE A 62 -3.63 -7.46 -7.76
CA ILE A 62 -4.97 -8.03 -7.74
C ILE A 62 -5.08 -9.00 -6.57
N VAL A 63 -6.09 -8.81 -5.71
CA VAL A 63 -6.37 -9.68 -4.57
C VAL A 63 -7.86 -10.03 -4.59
N ILE A 64 -8.18 -11.30 -4.81
CA ILE A 64 -9.56 -11.79 -4.79
C ILE A 64 -9.78 -12.46 -3.45
N ARG A 65 -10.50 -11.76 -2.57
CA ARG A 65 -10.80 -12.23 -1.23
C ARG A 65 -12.08 -13.04 -1.25
N LEU A 66 -12.02 -14.30 -0.83
CA LEU A 66 -13.17 -15.18 -0.71
C LEU A 66 -13.63 -15.22 0.74
N TYR A 67 -14.90 -14.94 0.99
CA TYR A 67 -15.52 -15.05 2.31
C TYR A 67 -16.39 -16.29 2.41
N GLY A 68 -16.46 -16.87 3.61
CA GLY A 68 -17.36 -17.99 3.89
C GLY A 68 -17.16 -18.64 5.26
N PRO A 69 -18.08 -19.49 5.70
CA PRO A 69 -18.01 -20.15 7.00
C PRO A 69 -17.02 -21.32 7.06
N GLU A 70 -16.86 -22.12 5.99
CA GLU A 70 -16.05 -23.35 6.00
C GLU A 70 -14.74 -23.20 5.22
N LEU A 71 -13.62 -23.55 5.86
CA LEU A 71 -12.29 -23.42 5.27
C LEU A 71 -12.07 -24.38 4.09
N GLU A 72 -12.65 -25.58 4.14
CA GLU A 72 -12.50 -26.57 3.06
C GLU A 72 -13.18 -26.10 1.78
N VAL A 73 -14.38 -25.54 1.89
CA VAL A 73 -15.11 -24.93 0.76
C VAL A 73 -14.35 -23.71 0.22
N LEU A 74 -13.83 -22.85 1.11
CA LEU A 74 -12.99 -21.71 0.72
C LEU A 74 -11.75 -22.16 -0.05
N ARG A 75 -11.03 -23.19 0.41
CA ARG A 75 -9.85 -23.73 -0.30
C ARG A 75 -10.21 -24.35 -1.64
N SER A 76 -11.34 -25.04 -1.73
CA SER A 76 -11.83 -25.59 -3.00
C SER A 76 -12.15 -24.47 -3.99
N LYS A 77 -12.86 -23.44 -3.55
CA LYS A 77 -13.24 -22.30 -4.40
C LYS A 77 -12.05 -21.42 -4.76
N ALA A 78 -11.09 -21.23 -3.85
CA ALA A 78 -9.84 -20.54 -4.15
C ALA A 78 -9.03 -21.26 -5.24
N ARG A 79 -8.97 -22.60 -5.21
CA ARG A 79 -8.33 -23.37 -6.28
C ARG A 79 -9.09 -23.26 -7.60
N GLU A 80 -10.42 -23.34 -7.58
CA GLU A 80 -11.24 -23.14 -8.78
C GLU A 80 -11.04 -21.75 -9.39
N VAL A 81 -11.02 -20.71 -8.54
CA VAL A 81 -10.77 -19.33 -8.96
C VAL A 81 -9.36 -19.21 -9.53
N ARG A 82 -8.32 -19.69 -8.83
CA ARG A 82 -6.95 -19.72 -9.34
C ARG A 82 -6.87 -20.38 -10.71
N ASP A 83 -7.47 -21.54 -10.89
CA ASP A 83 -7.39 -22.29 -12.15
C ASP A 83 -8.06 -21.54 -13.30
N LYS A 84 -9.16 -20.83 -13.05
CA LYS A 84 -9.82 -19.97 -14.05
C LYS A 84 -9.01 -18.72 -14.41
N LEU A 85 -8.26 -18.18 -13.46
CA LEU A 85 -7.44 -16.98 -13.67
C LEU A 85 -6.11 -17.29 -14.34
N ALA A 86 -5.62 -18.53 -14.24
CA ALA A 86 -4.34 -18.94 -14.81
C ALA A 86 -4.26 -18.75 -16.34
N ASP A 87 -5.40 -18.79 -17.03
CA ASP A 87 -5.50 -18.63 -18.49
C ASP A 87 -5.58 -17.16 -18.94
N ILE A 88 -5.69 -16.20 -18.01
CA ILE A 88 -5.78 -14.78 -18.34
C ILE A 88 -4.40 -14.24 -18.69
N ASP A 89 -4.24 -13.81 -19.94
CA ASP A 89 -2.99 -13.18 -20.40
C ASP A 89 -2.68 -11.94 -19.54
N GLY A 90 -1.41 -11.80 -19.14
CA GLY A 90 -0.91 -10.71 -18.30
C GLY A 90 -0.94 -10.98 -16.79
N ILE A 91 -1.55 -12.07 -16.32
CA ILE A 91 -1.45 -12.50 -14.91
C ILE A 91 -0.11 -13.23 -14.68
N ILE A 92 0.60 -12.84 -13.62
CA ILE A 92 1.83 -13.47 -13.15
C ILE A 92 1.78 -13.70 -11.63
N ASP A 93 2.62 -14.60 -11.13
CA ASP A 93 2.74 -14.92 -9.69
C ASP A 93 1.41 -15.27 -9.02
N LEU A 94 0.48 -15.84 -9.79
CA LEU A 94 -0.84 -16.22 -9.33
C LEU A 94 -0.74 -17.34 -8.28
N HIS A 95 -1.23 -17.08 -7.09
CA HIS A 95 -1.21 -18.04 -6.00
C HIS A 95 -2.43 -17.91 -5.10
N VAL A 96 -2.73 -18.99 -4.38
CA VAL A 96 -3.71 -18.97 -3.28
C VAL A 96 -2.92 -18.73 -2.01
N GLU A 97 -3.42 -17.82 -1.15
CA GLU A 97 -2.86 -17.56 0.16
C GLU A 97 -2.65 -18.89 0.92
N LEU A 98 -1.46 -19.04 1.48
CA LEU A 98 -1.04 -20.30 2.09
C LEU A 98 -1.86 -20.58 3.35
N ASN A 99 -2.80 -21.51 3.25
CA ASN A 99 -3.55 -22.04 4.38
C ASN A 99 -3.28 -23.54 4.51
N GLU A 100 -2.13 -23.87 5.10
CA GLU A 100 -1.68 -25.24 5.28
C GLU A 100 -2.32 -25.88 6.51
N GLU A 101 -2.62 -27.16 6.36
CA GLU A 101 -2.96 -28.00 7.51
C GLU A 101 -1.69 -28.58 8.08
N ILE A 102 -1.43 -28.28 9.35
CA ILE A 102 -0.35 -28.88 10.10
C ILE A 102 -0.86 -30.10 10.86
N PRO A 103 -0.08 -31.20 10.91
CA PRO A 103 -0.46 -32.36 11.71
C PRO A 103 -0.44 -31.96 13.19
N GLN A 104 -1.57 -32.12 13.86
CA GLN A 104 -1.69 -31.94 15.31
C GLN A 104 -2.14 -33.22 15.98
N VAL A 105 -1.56 -33.53 17.13
CA VAL A 105 -2.04 -34.62 17.98
C VAL A 105 -3.30 -34.14 18.70
N GLN A 106 -4.46 -34.65 18.29
CA GLN A 106 -5.73 -34.36 18.93
C GLN A 106 -6.04 -35.42 19.99
N VAL A 107 -6.34 -34.96 21.21
CA VAL A 107 -6.80 -35.81 22.32
C VAL A 107 -8.29 -35.57 22.54
N ARG A 108 -9.13 -36.49 22.07
CA ARG A 108 -10.59 -36.44 22.23
C ARG A 108 -11.02 -37.35 23.37
N VAL A 109 -11.34 -36.75 24.52
CA VAL A 109 -11.79 -37.51 25.71
C VAL A 109 -13.08 -38.27 25.41
N ASN A 110 -13.08 -39.57 25.67
CA ASN A 110 -14.27 -40.41 25.60
C ASN A 110 -15.03 -40.31 26.93
N LEU A 111 -16.17 -39.61 26.92
CA LEU A 111 -16.95 -39.31 28.12
C LEU A 111 -17.48 -40.57 28.82
N GLU A 112 -17.83 -41.61 28.06
CA GLU A 112 -18.35 -42.86 28.62
C GLU A 112 -17.26 -43.65 29.33
N LYS A 113 -16.09 -43.80 28.71
CA LYS A 113 -14.93 -44.46 29.33
C LYS A 113 -14.43 -43.68 30.54
N ALA A 114 -14.28 -42.36 30.42
CA ALA A 114 -13.87 -41.50 31.53
C ALA A 114 -14.80 -41.64 32.75
N LYS A 115 -16.12 -41.73 32.51
CA LYS A 115 -17.12 -41.93 33.57
C LYS A 115 -16.94 -43.25 34.31
N GLN A 116 -16.57 -44.34 33.63
CA GLN A 116 -16.34 -45.64 34.27
C GLN A 116 -15.18 -45.59 35.28
N TYR A 117 -14.17 -44.76 35.02
CA TYR A 117 -13.04 -44.53 35.92
C TYR A 117 -13.25 -43.34 36.88
N GLY A 118 -14.43 -42.72 36.88
CA GLY A 118 -14.72 -41.56 37.74
C GLY A 118 -13.93 -40.30 37.40
N LEU A 119 -13.42 -40.19 36.18
CA LEU A 119 -12.57 -39.08 35.73
C LEU A 119 -13.40 -37.96 35.10
N LYS A 120 -13.05 -36.71 35.44
CA LYS A 120 -13.64 -35.55 34.77
C LYS A 120 -12.87 -35.26 33.48
N PRO A 121 -13.56 -34.90 32.38
CA PRO A 121 -12.89 -34.56 31.12
C PRO A 121 -11.88 -33.42 31.25
N GLY A 122 -12.14 -32.46 32.14
CA GLY A 122 -11.21 -31.36 32.42
C GLY A 122 -9.90 -31.82 33.05
N ASP A 123 -9.94 -32.83 33.92
CA ASP A 123 -8.76 -33.37 34.60
C ASP A 123 -7.88 -34.13 33.60
N ILE A 124 -8.50 -34.95 32.74
CA ILE A 124 -7.80 -35.68 31.66
C ILE A 124 -7.10 -34.70 30.71
N ARG A 125 -7.79 -33.65 30.26
CA ARG A 125 -7.19 -32.63 29.38
C ARG A 125 -6.02 -31.92 30.07
N ARG A 126 -6.18 -31.52 31.33
CA ARG A 126 -5.11 -30.85 32.09
C ARG A 126 -3.88 -31.75 32.20
N MET A 127 -4.05 -33.01 32.62
CA MET A 127 -2.93 -33.97 32.72
C MET A 127 -2.21 -34.14 31.37
N ALA A 128 -2.97 -34.34 30.28
CA ALA A 128 -2.39 -34.45 28.94
C ALA A 128 -1.61 -33.19 28.53
N THR A 129 -2.16 -32.00 28.82
CA THR A 129 -1.47 -30.72 28.57
C THR A 129 -0.20 -30.60 29.40
N THR A 130 -0.25 -30.88 30.71
CA THR A 130 0.92 -30.81 31.60
C THR A 130 2.04 -31.74 31.12
N PHE A 131 1.73 -32.97 30.70
CA PHE A 131 2.75 -33.88 30.18
C PHE A 131 3.36 -33.41 28.86
N VAL A 132 2.55 -32.92 27.92
CA VAL A 132 3.01 -32.59 26.56
C VAL A 132 3.52 -31.15 26.43
N ALA A 133 2.68 -30.16 26.74
CA ALA A 133 2.97 -28.74 26.58
C ALA A 133 3.64 -28.10 27.81
N GLY A 134 3.52 -28.77 28.96
CA GLY A 134 3.97 -28.24 30.24
C GLY A 134 2.96 -27.34 30.93
N GLU A 135 3.15 -27.17 32.22
CA GLU A 135 2.37 -26.28 33.07
C GLU A 135 3.34 -25.44 33.91
N GLU A 136 3.14 -24.12 33.88
CA GLU A 136 3.84 -23.20 34.75
C GLU A 136 3.28 -23.36 36.18
N VAL A 137 4.13 -23.80 37.10
CA VAL A 137 3.75 -24.05 38.49
C VAL A 137 4.12 -22.90 39.43
N GLY A 138 4.84 -21.90 38.91
CA GLY A 138 5.14 -20.64 39.60
C GLY A 138 6.50 -20.06 39.20
N ASP A 139 6.86 -18.98 39.87
CA ASP A 139 8.07 -18.21 39.57
C ASP A 139 9.14 -18.35 40.65
N ILE A 140 10.41 -18.29 40.23
CA ILE A 140 11.54 -18.07 41.14
C ILE A 140 12.22 -16.73 40.83
N PHE A 141 12.53 -15.97 41.88
CA PHE A 141 13.18 -14.68 41.77
C PHE A 141 14.67 -14.79 42.11
N ARG A 142 15.54 -14.45 41.16
CA ARG A 142 17.00 -14.44 41.36
C ARG A 142 17.64 -13.21 40.72
N GLY A 143 18.38 -12.44 41.51
CA GLY A 143 19.10 -11.25 41.01
C GLY A 143 18.19 -10.17 40.42
N GLY A 144 16.97 -10.01 40.97
CA GLY A 144 15.98 -9.04 40.49
C GLY A 144 15.26 -9.44 39.20
N LYS A 145 15.45 -10.67 38.70
CA LYS A 145 14.73 -11.24 37.56
C LYS A 145 13.80 -12.37 38.03
N ALA A 146 12.63 -12.47 37.41
CA ALA A 146 11.72 -13.60 37.55
C ALA A 146 12.08 -14.67 36.51
N TYR A 147 11.95 -15.94 36.89
CA TYR A 147 12.10 -17.09 36.02
C TYR A 147 10.96 -18.06 36.26
N ASP A 148 10.28 -18.43 35.19
CA ASP A 148 9.14 -19.34 35.20
C ASP A 148 9.62 -20.78 35.48
N VAL A 149 8.93 -21.47 36.38
CA VAL A 149 9.15 -22.90 36.67
C VAL A 149 8.06 -23.70 35.99
N ASN A 150 8.44 -24.44 34.95
CA ASN A 150 7.54 -25.30 34.20
C ASN A 150 7.73 -26.77 34.57
N VAL A 151 6.63 -27.51 34.71
CA VAL A 151 6.60 -28.96 34.91
C VAL A 151 6.05 -29.61 33.66
N TRP A 152 6.77 -30.61 33.13
CA TRP A 152 6.34 -31.41 31.99
C TRP A 152 6.95 -32.81 32.00
N SER A 153 6.53 -33.69 31.10
CA SER A 153 7.10 -35.05 31.01
C SER A 153 8.54 -35.05 30.50
N VAL A 154 9.28 -36.13 30.78
CA VAL A 154 10.55 -36.38 30.10
C VAL A 154 10.32 -36.50 28.57
N PRO A 155 11.29 -36.10 27.72
CA PRO A 155 11.12 -36.10 26.27
C PRO A 155 10.70 -37.46 25.68
N GLU A 156 11.19 -38.56 26.24
CA GLU A 156 10.91 -39.93 25.80
C GLU A 156 9.42 -40.30 25.96
N ALA A 157 8.72 -39.69 26.91
CA ALA A 157 7.30 -39.94 27.15
C ALA A 157 6.36 -39.22 26.14
N ARG A 158 6.92 -38.39 25.25
CA ARG A 158 6.16 -37.61 24.25
C ARG A 158 6.83 -37.58 22.87
N SER A 159 7.73 -38.52 22.62
CA SER A 159 8.52 -38.56 21.37
C SER A 159 7.73 -39.10 20.18
N SER A 160 6.69 -39.91 20.45
CA SER A 160 5.82 -40.49 19.46
C SER A 160 4.35 -40.46 19.89
N LEU A 161 3.44 -40.66 18.92
CA LEU A 161 2.00 -40.80 19.20
C LEU A 161 1.72 -41.93 20.20
N THR A 162 2.46 -43.04 20.10
CA THR A 162 2.32 -44.19 20.98
C THR A 162 2.75 -43.87 22.41
N ASP A 163 3.78 -43.04 22.59
CA ASP A 163 4.18 -42.61 23.94
C ASP A 163 3.09 -41.75 24.58
N ILE A 164 2.52 -40.82 23.81
CA ILE A 164 1.39 -39.97 24.24
C ILE A 164 0.16 -40.83 24.61
N GLN A 165 -0.13 -41.87 23.81
CA GLN A 165 -1.22 -42.82 24.09
C GLN A 165 -1.03 -43.59 25.39
N ASN A 166 0.22 -43.90 25.75
CA ASN A 166 0.59 -44.64 26.95
C ASN A 166 0.82 -43.75 28.18
N LEU A 167 0.62 -42.43 28.08
CA LEU A 167 0.78 -41.53 29.22
C LEU A 167 -0.11 -41.96 30.40
N PRO A 168 0.44 -42.03 31.62
CA PRO A 168 -0.33 -42.41 32.80
C PRO A 168 -1.31 -41.29 33.18
N VAL A 169 -2.55 -41.65 33.48
CA VAL A 169 -3.53 -40.75 34.09
C VAL A 169 -4.05 -41.38 35.38
N ASP A 170 -3.99 -40.59 36.45
CA ASP A 170 -4.31 -41.02 37.80
C ASP A 170 -5.81 -41.19 37.99
N VAL A 171 -6.21 -42.29 38.65
CA VAL A 171 -7.62 -42.59 38.93
C VAL A 171 -7.94 -42.24 40.38
N PRO A 172 -9.11 -41.64 40.69
CA PRO A 172 -9.50 -41.29 42.06
C PRO A 172 -9.50 -42.46 43.06
N GLY A 173 -9.70 -43.69 42.58
CA GLY A 173 -9.67 -44.92 43.37
C GLY A 173 -8.27 -45.47 43.66
N GLY A 174 -7.21 -44.79 43.21
CA GLY A 174 -5.83 -45.26 43.27
C GLY A 174 -5.40 -46.02 42.01
N GLY A 175 -4.08 -45.98 41.74
CA GLY A 175 -3.50 -46.51 40.51
C GLY A 175 -3.58 -45.53 39.34
N TYR A 176 -3.10 -45.98 38.18
CA TYR A 176 -3.07 -45.23 36.94
C TYR A 176 -3.60 -46.09 35.79
N ILE A 177 -4.18 -45.42 34.80
CA ILE A 177 -4.55 -46.00 33.51
C ILE A 177 -3.80 -45.26 32.40
N ARG A 178 -3.87 -45.74 31.16
CA ARG A 178 -3.25 -45.04 30.03
C ARG A 178 -4.23 -44.03 29.44
N LEU A 179 -3.71 -42.97 28.84
CA LEU A 179 -4.52 -41.94 28.20
C LEU A 179 -5.45 -42.51 27.12
N GLN A 180 -4.97 -43.48 26.33
CA GLN A 180 -5.77 -44.19 25.31
C GLN A 180 -6.97 -44.98 25.88
N ASP A 181 -6.93 -45.34 27.17
CA ASP A 181 -8.02 -46.09 27.80
C ASP A 181 -9.25 -45.17 28.05
N VAL A 182 -9.07 -43.83 28.01
CA VAL A 182 -10.12 -42.83 28.27
C VAL A 182 -10.23 -41.72 27.22
N ALA A 183 -9.36 -41.68 26.23
CA ALA A 183 -9.40 -40.72 25.13
C ALA A 183 -9.00 -41.37 23.80
N ASP A 184 -9.52 -40.85 22.69
CA ASP A 184 -9.04 -41.15 21.35
C ASP A 184 -7.90 -40.17 21.04
N ILE A 185 -6.71 -40.69 20.69
CA ILE A 185 -5.53 -39.88 20.37
C ILE A 185 -5.11 -40.19 18.94
N GLU A 186 -5.28 -39.20 18.08
CA GLU A 186 -5.03 -39.31 16.64
C GLU A 186 -4.30 -38.06 16.12
N ILE A 187 -3.55 -38.23 15.03
CA ILE A 187 -2.95 -37.11 14.31
C ILE A 187 -3.98 -36.62 13.30
N VAL A 188 -4.43 -35.39 13.45
CA VAL A 188 -5.41 -34.76 12.57
C VAL A 188 -4.79 -33.56 11.87
N PRO A 189 -5.15 -33.29 10.61
CA PRO A 189 -4.80 -32.04 9.96
C PRO A 189 -5.59 -30.89 10.60
N THR A 190 -4.89 -29.84 11.06
CA THR A 190 -5.51 -28.63 11.63
C THR A 190 -4.99 -27.39 10.88
N PRO A 191 -5.83 -26.42 10.50
CA PRO A 191 -5.37 -25.18 9.87
C PRO A 191 -4.36 -24.46 10.78
N ASN A 192 -3.21 -24.05 10.20
CA ASN A 192 -2.18 -23.32 10.93
C ASN A 192 -2.64 -21.92 11.37
N ILE A 193 -3.47 -21.26 10.55
CA ILE A 193 -3.94 -19.88 10.73
C ILE A 193 -5.39 -19.80 10.21
N ILE A 194 -6.24 -19.09 10.94
CA ILE A 194 -7.61 -18.76 10.52
C ILE A 194 -7.75 -17.24 10.46
N LYS A 195 -7.65 -16.69 9.25
CA LYS A 195 -7.87 -15.26 9.01
C LYS A 195 -9.36 -14.94 8.95
N ARG A 196 -9.71 -13.80 9.55
CA ARG A 196 -11.08 -13.29 9.59
C ARG A 196 -11.08 -11.79 9.33
N GLU A 197 -12.13 -11.34 8.68
CA GLU A 197 -12.43 -9.94 8.49
C GLU A 197 -13.93 -9.74 8.69
N ASN A 198 -14.30 -8.71 9.44
CA ASN A 198 -15.70 -8.46 9.82
C ASN A 198 -16.41 -9.73 10.34
N LEU A 199 -15.72 -10.49 11.20
CA LEU A 199 -16.14 -11.76 11.82
C LEU A 199 -16.35 -12.95 10.86
N THR A 200 -16.10 -12.79 9.56
CA THR A 200 -16.23 -13.85 8.56
C THR A 200 -14.85 -14.41 8.22
N ARG A 201 -14.72 -15.73 8.04
CA ARG A 201 -13.45 -16.31 7.61
C ARG A 201 -13.18 -15.91 6.16
N ARG A 202 -11.91 -15.70 5.84
CA ARG A 202 -11.48 -15.33 4.51
C ARG A 202 -10.30 -16.16 4.02
N LEU A 203 -10.16 -16.24 2.70
CA LEU A 203 -8.99 -16.78 2.02
C LEU A 203 -8.75 -15.96 0.76
N ASP A 204 -7.52 -15.48 0.58
CA ASP A 204 -7.19 -14.61 -0.55
C ASP A 204 -6.58 -15.42 -1.71
N VAL A 205 -6.92 -15.04 -2.94
CA VAL A 205 -6.24 -15.47 -4.18
C VAL A 205 -5.58 -14.24 -4.78
N ALA A 206 -4.26 -14.25 -4.88
CA ALA A 206 -3.48 -13.07 -5.19
C ALA A 206 -2.70 -13.24 -6.50
N ALA A 207 -2.54 -12.15 -7.24
CA ALA A 207 -1.87 -12.13 -8.54
C ALA A 207 -1.27 -10.76 -8.85
N ASN A 208 -0.13 -10.78 -9.54
CA ASN A 208 0.49 -9.59 -10.11
C ASN A 208 0.16 -9.47 -11.61
N VAL A 209 0.31 -8.27 -12.15
CA VAL A 209 0.07 -7.99 -13.57
C VAL A 209 1.36 -7.56 -14.26
N ARG A 210 1.67 -8.17 -15.42
CA ARG A 210 2.82 -7.79 -16.25
C ARG A 210 2.45 -7.85 -17.73
N GLY A 211 2.92 -6.88 -18.50
CA GLY A 211 2.74 -6.84 -19.97
C GLY A 211 1.36 -6.37 -20.45
N ARG A 212 0.39 -6.15 -19.56
CA ARG A 212 -0.94 -5.60 -19.87
C ARG A 212 -1.36 -4.53 -18.87
N ASP A 213 -2.34 -3.71 -19.24
CA ASP A 213 -2.94 -2.70 -18.37
C ASP A 213 -3.78 -3.35 -17.25
N LEU A 214 -3.60 -2.90 -16.01
CA LEU A 214 -4.26 -3.44 -14.82
C LEU A 214 -5.79 -3.40 -14.92
N GLY A 215 -6.36 -2.32 -15.46
CA GLY A 215 -7.81 -2.19 -15.61
C GLY A 215 -8.38 -3.19 -16.61
N SER A 216 -7.66 -3.45 -17.71
CA SER A 216 -8.06 -4.47 -18.69
C SER A 216 -8.02 -5.89 -18.12
N VAL A 217 -6.97 -6.22 -17.35
CA VAL A 217 -6.84 -7.55 -16.72
C VAL A 217 -7.93 -7.75 -15.66
N ILE A 218 -8.29 -6.70 -14.93
CA ILE A 218 -9.35 -6.81 -13.92
C ILE A 218 -10.72 -7.00 -14.54
N ALA A 219 -11.02 -6.37 -15.67
CA ALA A 219 -12.26 -6.67 -16.40
C ALA A 219 -12.33 -8.15 -16.82
N ASP A 220 -11.20 -8.72 -17.26
CA ASP A 220 -11.10 -10.14 -17.60
C ASP A 220 -11.29 -11.03 -16.33
N VAL A 221 -10.69 -10.63 -15.20
CA VAL A 221 -10.83 -11.30 -13.88
C VAL A 221 -12.28 -11.27 -13.41
N GLU A 222 -12.95 -10.11 -13.43
CA GLU A 222 -14.36 -9.96 -13.05
C GLU A 222 -15.26 -10.83 -13.94
N SER A 223 -14.97 -10.89 -15.24
CA SER A 223 -15.70 -11.75 -16.16
C SER A 223 -15.47 -13.23 -15.89
N ALA A 224 -14.25 -13.64 -15.53
CA ALA A 224 -13.94 -15.03 -15.18
C ALA A 224 -14.60 -15.42 -13.85
N LEU A 225 -14.62 -14.52 -12.87
CA LEU A 225 -15.28 -14.69 -11.58
C LEU A 225 -16.81 -14.81 -11.71
N ALA A 226 -17.43 -14.08 -12.62
CA ALA A 226 -18.86 -14.19 -12.90
C ALA A 226 -19.27 -15.61 -13.38
N GLY A 227 -18.33 -16.38 -13.94
CA GLY A 227 -18.52 -17.78 -14.30
C GLY A 227 -18.29 -18.78 -13.17
N VAL A 228 -17.94 -18.35 -11.95
CA VAL A 228 -17.79 -19.21 -10.77
C VAL A 228 -19.07 -19.16 -9.95
N GLU A 229 -19.69 -20.32 -9.74
CA GLU A 229 -20.84 -20.40 -8.84
C GLU A 229 -20.36 -20.52 -7.38
N PHE A 230 -20.81 -19.61 -6.53
CA PHE A 230 -20.55 -19.63 -5.10
C PHE A 230 -21.77 -20.19 -4.34
N PRO A 231 -21.57 -21.14 -3.40
CA PRO A 231 -22.64 -21.61 -2.53
C PRO A 231 -23.18 -20.48 -1.65
N LEU A 232 -24.34 -20.72 -1.02
CA LEU A 232 -24.93 -19.77 -0.07
C LEU A 232 -23.91 -19.41 1.03
N GLU A 233 -23.86 -18.12 1.41
CA GLU A 233 -22.91 -17.56 2.39
C GLU A 233 -21.47 -17.41 1.92
N TYR A 234 -21.16 -17.77 0.67
CA TYR A 234 -19.86 -17.53 0.05
C TYR A 234 -19.95 -16.41 -0.99
N HIS A 235 -18.96 -15.52 -0.99
CA HIS A 235 -18.86 -14.48 -2.00
C HIS A 235 -17.41 -14.04 -2.22
N PRO A 236 -17.04 -13.72 -3.47
CA PRO A 236 -15.77 -13.08 -3.78
C PRO A 236 -15.87 -11.56 -3.64
N GLU A 237 -14.78 -10.93 -3.25
CA GLU A 237 -14.56 -9.50 -3.33
C GLU A 237 -13.23 -9.24 -4.03
N VAL A 238 -13.24 -8.41 -5.08
CA VAL A 238 -12.02 -8.01 -5.78
C VAL A 238 -11.46 -6.79 -5.08
N LEU A 239 -10.34 -7.00 -4.40
CA LEU A 239 -9.53 -6.01 -3.70
C LEU A 239 -8.21 -5.80 -4.48
N GLY A 240 -7.43 -4.82 -4.03
CA GLY A 240 -6.11 -4.51 -4.58
C GLY A 240 -6.03 -3.09 -5.14
N GLU A 241 -4.94 -2.83 -5.85
CA GLU A 241 -4.55 -1.48 -6.26
C GLU A 241 -5.63 -0.79 -7.11
N TYR A 242 -6.35 -1.54 -7.93
CA TYR A 242 -7.34 -0.97 -8.85
C TYR A 242 -8.61 -0.44 -8.17
N ALA A 243 -9.17 -1.16 -7.20
CA ALA A 243 -10.37 -0.71 -6.50
C ALA A 243 -10.08 0.62 -5.77
N GLU A 244 -8.92 0.68 -5.10
CA GLU A 244 -8.42 1.90 -4.46
C GLU A 244 -8.11 3.00 -5.50
N ARG A 245 -7.45 2.66 -6.62
CA ARG A 245 -7.19 3.61 -7.70
C ARG A 245 -8.48 4.17 -8.30
N GLN A 246 -9.52 3.37 -8.49
CA GLN A 246 -10.78 3.83 -9.08
C GLN A 246 -11.54 4.76 -8.13
N ALA A 247 -11.59 4.40 -6.84
CA ALA A 247 -12.17 5.26 -5.82
C ALA A 247 -11.39 6.59 -5.71
N ALA A 248 -10.06 6.52 -5.68
CA ALA A 248 -9.17 7.67 -5.67
C ALA A 248 -9.34 8.55 -6.92
N GLN A 249 -9.41 7.95 -8.12
CA GLN A 249 -9.55 8.69 -9.38
C GLN A 249 -10.89 9.42 -9.45
N ARG A 250 -12.00 8.79 -9.04
CA ARG A 250 -13.32 9.46 -8.96
C ARG A 250 -13.28 10.64 -7.99
N ARG A 251 -12.71 10.43 -6.81
CA ARG A 251 -12.59 11.45 -5.78
C ARG A 251 -11.67 12.60 -6.21
N MET A 252 -10.55 12.28 -6.87
CA MET A 252 -9.61 13.24 -7.41
C MET A 252 -10.23 14.05 -8.55
N ALA A 253 -11.00 13.43 -9.46
CA ALA A 253 -11.73 14.13 -10.50
C ALA A 253 -12.79 15.08 -9.92
N LEU A 254 -13.53 14.65 -8.89
CA LEU A 254 -14.48 15.49 -8.17
C LEU A 254 -13.78 16.71 -7.54
N PHE A 255 -12.69 16.49 -6.81
CA PHE A 255 -11.93 17.57 -6.18
C PHE A 255 -11.25 18.49 -7.18
N ALA A 256 -10.71 17.96 -8.28
CA ALA A 256 -10.14 18.76 -9.36
C ALA A 256 -11.22 19.66 -10.01
N GLY A 257 -12.42 19.12 -10.22
CA GLY A 257 -13.56 19.90 -10.71
C GLY A 257 -13.96 21.03 -9.75
N LEU A 258 -14.09 20.73 -8.46
CA LEU A 258 -14.38 21.74 -7.43
C LEU A 258 -13.28 22.81 -7.34
N ALA A 259 -12.00 22.40 -7.40
CA ALA A 259 -10.87 23.32 -7.38
C ALA A 259 -10.86 24.24 -8.61
N LEU A 260 -11.16 23.70 -9.80
CA LEU A 260 -11.23 24.50 -11.04
C LEU A 260 -12.37 25.53 -10.97
N ILE A 261 -13.52 25.16 -10.41
CA ILE A 261 -14.63 26.11 -10.15
C ILE A 261 -14.18 27.19 -9.17
N ALA A 262 -13.52 26.82 -8.06
CA ALA A 262 -13.03 27.79 -7.08
C ALA A 262 -12.00 28.76 -7.69
N ILE A 263 -11.04 28.25 -8.46
CA ILE A 263 -10.05 29.05 -9.19
C ILE A 263 -10.75 29.98 -10.18
N PHE A 264 -11.76 29.50 -10.92
CA PHE A 264 -12.54 30.33 -11.81
C PHE A 264 -13.23 31.48 -11.09
N LEU A 265 -13.88 31.23 -9.95
CA LEU A 265 -14.53 32.27 -9.16
C LEU A 265 -13.52 33.30 -8.64
N LEU A 266 -12.35 32.85 -8.18
CA LEU A 266 -11.27 33.75 -7.72
C LEU A 266 -10.73 34.61 -8.86
N LEU A 267 -10.46 34.02 -10.03
CA LEU A 267 -9.98 34.74 -11.21
C LEU A 267 -11.05 35.70 -11.75
N HIS A 268 -12.31 35.28 -11.77
CA HIS A 268 -13.42 36.13 -12.17
C HIS A 268 -13.56 37.34 -11.24
N SER A 269 -13.45 37.13 -9.93
CA SER A 269 -13.44 38.20 -8.94
C SER A 269 -12.21 39.12 -9.06
N ALA A 270 -11.04 38.58 -9.40
CA ALA A 270 -9.81 39.36 -9.54
C ALA A 270 -9.82 40.24 -10.79
N PHE A 271 -10.28 39.73 -11.93
CA PHE A 271 -10.24 40.42 -13.23
C PHE A 271 -11.51 41.19 -13.56
N ASN A 272 -12.59 40.93 -12.83
CA ASN A 272 -13.94 41.42 -13.13
C ASN A 272 -14.38 41.12 -14.60
N SER A 273 -13.85 40.04 -15.18
CA SER A 273 -14.05 39.66 -16.59
C SER A 273 -14.05 38.14 -16.74
N THR A 274 -15.14 37.59 -17.26
CA THR A 274 -15.28 36.14 -17.50
C THR A 274 -14.32 35.65 -18.59
N ARG A 275 -14.10 36.45 -19.64
CA ARG A 275 -13.20 36.08 -20.75
C ARG A 275 -11.76 35.94 -20.28
N LEU A 276 -11.27 36.90 -19.51
CA LEU A 276 -9.93 36.84 -18.93
C LEU A 276 -9.80 35.65 -17.97
N ALA A 277 -10.80 35.41 -17.12
CA ALA A 277 -10.78 34.27 -16.19
C ALA A 277 -10.68 32.92 -16.92
N VAL A 278 -11.52 32.69 -17.94
CA VAL A 278 -11.48 31.46 -18.75
C VAL A 278 -10.14 31.31 -19.47
N LEU A 279 -9.66 32.41 -20.07
CA LEU A 279 -8.42 32.40 -20.84
C LEU A 279 -7.21 32.13 -19.93
N SER A 280 -7.18 32.71 -18.73
CA SER A 280 -6.14 32.42 -17.74
C SER A 280 -6.16 30.94 -17.34
N ILE A 281 -7.33 30.34 -17.09
CA ILE A 281 -7.43 28.89 -16.78
C ILE A 281 -6.90 28.04 -17.93
N LEU A 282 -7.26 28.36 -19.18
CA LEU A 282 -6.79 27.63 -20.36
C LEU A 282 -5.26 27.72 -20.55
N CYS A 283 -4.64 28.79 -20.03
CA CYS A 283 -3.18 28.95 -20.07
C CYS A 283 -2.45 28.23 -18.93
N LEU A 284 -3.13 27.90 -17.82
CA LEU A 284 -2.48 27.25 -16.67
C LEU A 284 -1.81 25.90 -17.02
N PRO A 285 -2.40 25.01 -17.84
CA PRO A 285 -1.73 23.79 -18.27
C PRO A 285 -0.40 24.03 -19.00
N MET A 286 -0.27 25.15 -19.73
CA MET A 286 1.01 25.48 -20.40
C MET A 286 2.13 25.78 -19.42
N ALA A 287 1.82 26.29 -18.22
CA ALA A 287 2.82 26.52 -17.18
C ALA A 287 3.42 25.19 -16.66
N LEU A 288 2.64 24.09 -16.71
CA LEU A 288 3.03 22.77 -16.23
C LEU A 288 3.97 22.03 -17.19
N VAL A 289 4.00 22.40 -18.48
CA VAL A 289 4.73 21.67 -19.53
C VAL A 289 6.21 21.49 -19.18
N GLY A 290 6.87 22.54 -18.67
CA GLY A 290 8.28 22.48 -18.30
C GLY A 290 8.52 21.59 -17.08
N GLY A 291 7.57 21.54 -16.15
CA GLY A 291 7.64 20.65 -14.99
C GLY A 291 7.47 19.18 -15.39
N VAL A 292 6.56 18.88 -16.31
CA VAL A 292 6.36 17.53 -16.86
C VAL A 292 7.60 17.09 -17.63
N MET A 293 8.16 17.97 -18.47
CA MET A 293 9.38 17.69 -19.23
C MET A 293 10.58 17.48 -18.31
N ALA A 294 10.74 18.29 -17.25
CA ALA A 294 11.80 18.10 -16.27
C ALA A 294 11.65 16.79 -15.49
N ALA A 295 10.43 16.43 -15.08
CA ALA A 295 10.17 15.14 -14.42
C ALA A 295 10.52 13.94 -15.31
N TYR A 296 10.22 14.04 -16.62
CA TYR A 296 10.53 12.98 -17.58
C TYR A 296 12.03 12.90 -17.90
N LEU A 297 12.76 14.01 -17.88
CA LEU A 297 14.19 14.05 -18.18
C LEU A 297 15.06 13.65 -16.98
N ALA A 298 14.61 13.91 -15.76
CA ALA A 298 15.41 13.72 -14.54
C ALA A 298 15.14 12.38 -13.82
N GLY A 299 14.16 11.59 -14.25
CA GLY A 299 13.86 10.27 -13.68
C GLY A 299 13.05 9.42 -14.64
N ASP A 300 12.52 8.29 -14.17
CA ASP A 300 11.77 7.31 -14.99
C ASP A 300 10.37 7.79 -15.43
N GLY A 301 10.08 9.09 -15.38
CA GLY A 301 8.78 9.66 -15.71
C GLY A 301 7.66 9.35 -14.69
N VAL A 302 8.01 8.85 -13.50
CA VAL A 302 7.05 8.53 -12.45
C VAL A 302 6.52 9.81 -11.78
N ILE A 303 5.22 10.04 -11.87
CA ILE A 303 4.54 11.13 -11.16
C ILE A 303 4.37 10.70 -9.70
N SER A 304 5.26 11.14 -8.83
CA SER A 304 5.17 10.87 -7.40
C SER A 304 4.29 11.88 -6.68
N LEU A 305 3.99 11.63 -5.39
CA LEU A 305 3.31 12.60 -4.54
C LEU A 305 4.06 13.93 -4.46
N GLY A 306 5.40 13.89 -4.39
CA GLY A 306 6.25 15.09 -4.43
C GLY A 306 6.10 15.86 -5.74
N SER A 307 6.05 15.16 -6.89
CA SER A 307 5.79 15.78 -8.18
C SER A 307 4.43 16.49 -8.23
N LEU A 308 3.38 15.89 -7.65
CA LEU A 308 2.05 16.52 -7.57
C LEU A 308 2.06 17.81 -6.74
N VAL A 309 2.76 17.82 -5.60
CA VAL A 309 2.94 19.03 -4.79
C VAL A 309 3.69 20.09 -5.60
N GLY A 310 4.75 19.70 -6.32
CA GLY A 310 5.50 20.60 -7.20
C GLY A 310 4.64 21.23 -8.30
N PHE A 311 3.79 20.44 -8.97
CA PHE A 311 2.86 20.96 -9.97
C PHE A 311 1.86 21.95 -9.38
N LEU A 312 1.32 21.66 -8.19
CA LEU A 312 0.42 22.57 -7.48
C LEU A 312 1.12 23.90 -7.15
N THR A 313 2.38 23.86 -6.70
CA THR A 313 3.18 25.05 -6.44
C THR A 313 3.39 25.89 -7.70
N ILE A 314 3.72 25.26 -8.83
CA ILE A 314 3.88 25.97 -10.11
C ILE A 314 2.58 26.61 -10.57
N LEU A 315 1.46 25.90 -10.46
CA LEU A 315 0.15 26.46 -10.79
C LEU A 315 -0.14 27.71 -9.94
N GLY A 316 0.14 27.65 -8.64
CA GLY A 316 -0.01 28.80 -7.75
C GLY A 316 0.87 29.99 -8.14
N ILE A 317 2.16 29.75 -8.43
CA ILE A 317 3.11 30.80 -8.87
C ILE A 317 2.68 31.38 -10.21
N ALA A 318 2.31 30.52 -11.17
CA ALA A 318 1.85 30.92 -12.50
C ALA A 318 0.58 31.77 -12.43
N ALA A 319 -0.42 31.31 -11.67
CA ALA A 319 -1.66 32.03 -11.46
C ALA A 319 -1.43 33.38 -10.79
N ARG A 320 -0.63 33.43 -9.70
CA ARG A 320 -0.31 34.69 -9.00
C ARG A 320 0.37 35.69 -9.92
N ASN A 321 1.37 35.25 -10.68
CA ASN A 321 2.10 36.13 -11.59
C ASN A 321 1.20 36.60 -12.74
N GLY A 322 0.35 35.72 -13.27
CA GLY A 322 -0.64 36.07 -14.28
C GLY A 322 -1.69 37.05 -13.79
N ILE A 323 -2.21 36.85 -12.57
CA ILE A 323 -3.18 37.76 -11.94
C ILE A 323 -2.58 39.15 -11.83
N MET A 324 -1.39 39.23 -11.24
CA MET A 324 -0.73 40.51 -11.01
C MET A 324 -0.32 41.20 -12.32
N MET A 325 -0.02 40.45 -13.39
CA MET A 325 0.23 41.02 -14.72
C MET A 325 -1.04 41.66 -15.31
N ILE A 326 -2.15 40.93 -15.30
CA ILE A 326 -3.44 41.39 -15.83
C ILE A 326 -3.96 42.59 -15.03
N ASN A 327 -3.91 42.52 -13.69
CA ASN A 327 -4.32 43.63 -12.83
C ASN A 327 -3.47 44.88 -13.09
N HIS A 328 -2.18 44.72 -13.37
CA HIS A 328 -1.32 45.85 -13.72
C HIS A 328 -1.72 46.48 -15.06
N PHE A 329 -2.08 45.69 -16.07
CA PHE A 329 -2.63 46.23 -17.31
C PHE A 329 -3.94 46.99 -17.09
N GLN A 330 -4.84 46.46 -16.26
CA GLN A 330 -6.10 47.12 -15.91
C GLN A 330 -5.86 48.42 -15.13
N HIS A 331 -4.88 48.45 -14.22
CA HIS A 331 -4.49 49.65 -13.47
C HIS A 331 -3.93 50.74 -14.39
N LEU A 332 -3.05 50.39 -15.33
CA LEU A 332 -2.53 51.34 -16.33
C LEU A 332 -3.65 51.95 -17.21
N GLU A 333 -4.68 51.17 -17.52
CA GLU A 333 -5.83 51.66 -18.31
C GLU A 333 -6.78 52.53 -17.46
N ALA A 334 -7.14 52.07 -16.26
CA ALA A 334 -8.19 52.68 -15.44
C ALA A 334 -7.70 53.87 -14.59
N GLU A 335 -6.49 53.78 -14.02
CA GLU A 335 -5.98 54.78 -13.07
C GLU A 335 -4.95 55.72 -13.73
N GLU A 336 -4.07 55.21 -14.59
CA GLU A 336 -3.11 56.05 -15.33
C GLU A 336 -3.67 56.61 -16.66
N GLY A 337 -4.87 56.17 -17.06
CA GLY A 337 -5.56 56.69 -18.25
C GLY A 337 -4.88 56.35 -19.59
N MET A 338 -4.00 55.34 -19.63
CA MET A 338 -3.38 54.92 -20.88
C MET A 338 -4.41 54.26 -21.80
N THR A 339 -4.37 54.62 -23.09
CA THR A 339 -5.24 53.98 -24.07
C THR A 339 -4.90 52.50 -24.23
N PHE A 340 -5.93 51.64 -24.27
CA PHE A 340 -5.74 50.22 -24.54
C PHE A 340 -5.07 50.01 -25.90
N GLY A 341 -3.93 49.35 -25.90
CA GLY A 341 -3.16 49.08 -27.11
C GLY A 341 -1.83 48.41 -26.80
N ARG A 342 -1.01 48.28 -27.85
CA ARG A 342 0.32 47.63 -27.75
C ARG A 342 1.25 48.32 -26.75
N GLU A 343 1.20 49.64 -26.68
CA GLU A 343 2.09 50.44 -25.82
C GLU A 343 1.83 50.18 -24.33
N LEU A 344 0.55 50.12 -23.93
CA LEU A 344 0.15 49.78 -22.56
C LEU A 344 0.66 48.39 -22.17
N VAL A 345 0.48 47.40 -23.04
CA VAL A 345 0.88 46.02 -22.77
C VAL A 345 2.41 45.89 -22.68
N ILE A 346 3.16 46.58 -23.56
CA ILE A 346 4.63 46.58 -23.50
C ILE A 346 5.11 47.22 -22.20
N ARG A 347 4.57 48.39 -21.84
CA ARG A 347 4.96 49.09 -20.60
C ARG A 347 4.65 48.24 -19.37
N GLY A 348 3.44 47.69 -19.27
CA GLY A 348 3.07 46.83 -18.15
C GLY A 348 3.91 45.55 -18.07
N ALA A 349 4.25 44.94 -19.21
CA ALA A 349 5.12 43.77 -19.22
C ALA A 349 6.55 44.11 -18.78
N GLN A 350 7.08 45.27 -19.18
CA GLN A 350 8.40 45.76 -18.75
C GLN A 350 8.45 46.05 -17.25
N GLU A 351 7.43 46.72 -16.70
CA GLU A 351 7.35 47.05 -15.27
C GLU A 351 7.18 45.78 -14.41
N ARG A 352 6.51 44.75 -14.93
CA ARG A 352 6.31 43.46 -14.23
C ARG A 352 7.45 42.46 -14.44
N LEU A 353 8.34 42.68 -15.40
CA LEU A 353 9.47 41.79 -15.71
C LEU A 353 10.36 41.56 -14.49
N ALA A 354 10.82 42.63 -13.84
CA ALA A 354 11.73 42.52 -12.71
C ALA A 354 11.11 41.78 -11.51
N PRO A 355 9.88 42.09 -11.06
CA PRO A 355 9.21 41.31 -10.02
C PRO A 355 9.04 39.82 -10.35
N ILE A 356 8.69 39.48 -11.60
CA ILE A 356 8.49 38.08 -12.02
C ILE A 356 9.82 37.33 -12.01
N LEU A 357 10.87 37.91 -12.60
CA LEU A 357 12.21 37.31 -12.60
C LEU A 357 12.77 37.17 -11.19
N MET A 358 12.53 38.14 -10.30
CA MET A 358 12.91 38.04 -8.89
C MET A 358 12.29 36.80 -8.23
N THR A 359 10.97 36.59 -8.39
CA THR A 359 10.32 35.40 -7.82
C THR A 359 10.88 34.10 -8.39
N ALA A 360 11.05 34.02 -9.70
CA ALA A 360 11.55 32.81 -10.35
C ALA A 360 13.00 32.49 -9.95
N THR A 361 13.87 33.51 -9.88
CA THR A 361 15.29 33.33 -9.54
C THR A 361 15.44 32.95 -8.07
N THR A 362 14.71 33.61 -7.16
CA THR A 362 14.76 33.29 -5.74
C THR A 362 14.27 31.87 -5.46
N THR A 363 13.13 31.47 -6.03
CA THR A 363 12.63 30.09 -5.87
C THR A 363 13.59 29.09 -6.52
N GLY A 364 14.15 29.42 -7.68
CA GLY A 364 15.12 28.56 -8.36
C GLY A 364 16.39 28.34 -7.52
N LEU A 365 16.98 29.41 -7.00
CA LEU A 365 18.17 29.34 -6.14
C LEU A 365 17.88 28.63 -4.81
N ALA A 366 16.68 28.76 -4.26
CA ALA A 366 16.29 28.07 -3.03
C ALA A 366 16.18 26.54 -3.21
N LEU A 367 15.72 26.08 -4.39
CA LEU A 367 15.52 24.66 -4.68
C LEU A 367 16.71 24.00 -5.38
N LEU A 368 17.65 24.78 -5.92
CA LEU A 368 18.83 24.27 -6.61
C LEU A 368 19.70 23.33 -5.74
N PRO A 369 19.99 23.62 -4.45
CA PRO A 369 20.81 22.73 -3.62
C PRO A 369 20.18 21.35 -3.45
N LEU A 370 18.85 21.28 -3.39
CA LEU A 370 18.11 20.04 -3.21
C LEU A 370 18.21 19.14 -4.43
N VAL A 371 18.19 19.71 -5.64
CA VAL A 371 18.41 18.96 -6.88
C VAL A 371 19.87 18.53 -7.03
N ILE A 372 20.82 19.35 -6.60
CA ILE A 372 22.26 18.99 -6.62
C ILE A 372 22.57 17.87 -5.62
N ALA A 373 21.92 17.88 -4.44
CA ALA A 373 22.09 16.84 -3.43
C ALA A 373 21.67 15.45 -3.94
N GLY A 374 20.75 15.40 -4.90
CA GLY A 374 20.32 14.15 -5.54
C GLY A 374 19.45 13.27 -4.63
N ASN A 375 19.41 11.99 -4.95
CA ASN A 375 18.54 11.01 -4.30
C ASN A 375 19.15 10.48 -3.00
N VAL A 376 19.16 11.31 -1.95
CA VAL A 376 19.61 10.95 -0.61
C VAL A 376 18.42 10.39 0.20
N PRO A 377 18.62 9.36 1.04
CA PRO A 377 17.57 8.88 1.94
C PRO A 377 16.95 10.00 2.78
N GLY A 378 15.63 10.12 2.75
CA GLY A 378 14.86 11.21 3.36
C GLY A 378 14.43 12.33 2.41
N HIS A 379 14.97 12.39 1.18
CA HIS A 379 14.63 13.39 0.16
C HIS A 379 13.71 12.85 -0.95
N GLU A 380 13.09 11.68 -0.76
CA GLU A 380 12.32 10.98 -1.79
C GLU A 380 11.07 11.75 -2.25
N ILE A 381 10.55 12.64 -1.39
CA ILE A 381 9.43 13.54 -1.71
C ILE A 381 9.95 14.90 -2.20
N GLU A 382 11.02 15.40 -1.59
CA GLU A 382 11.53 16.75 -1.84
C GLU A 382 12.22 16.87 -3.20
N LEU A 383 13.02 15.88 -3.60
CA LEU A 383 13.75 15.90 -4.86
C LEU A 383 12.81 15.96 -6.09
N PRO A 384 11.80 15.07 -6.23
CA PRO A 384 10.86 15.15 -7.36
C PRO A 384 10.06 16.46 -7.38
N MET A 385 9.72 17.00 -6.21
CA MET A 385 9.06 18.29 -6.08
C MET A 385 9.94 19.43 -6.63
N ALA A 386 11.22 19.47 -6.24
CA ALA A 386 12.16 20.51 -6.65
C ALA A 386 12.45 20.48 -8.15
N ILE A 387 12.66 19.29 -8.73
CA ILE A 387 12.86 19.09 -10.17
C ILE A 387 11.67 19.65 -10.95
N VAL A 388 10.46 19.27 -10.56
CA VAL A 388 9.22 19.72 -11.20
C VAL A 388 9.11 21.24 -11.13
N ILE A 389 9.32 21.83 -9.95
CA ILE A 389 9.23 23.30 -9.76
C ILE A 389 10.25 24.03 -10.63
N LEU A 390 11.51 23.61 -10.65
CA LEU A 390 12.56 24.24 -11.47
C LEU A 390 12.22 24.19 -12.96
N GLY A 391 11.78 23.05 -13.46
CA GLY A 391 11.34 22.90 -14.85
C GLY A 391 10.14 23.78 -15.19
N GLY A 392 9.13 23.79 -14.33
CA GLY A 392 7.90 24.56 -14.57
C GLY A 392 8.07 26.06 -14.36
N LEU A 393 9.04 26.52 -13.58
CA LEU A 393 9.37 27.95 -13.45
C LEU A 393 9.79 28.54 -14.80
N LEU A 394 10.56 27.80 -15.60
CA LEU A 394 10.97 28.25 -16.93
C LEU A 394 9.77 28.44 -17.86
N THR A 395 8.87 27.46 -17.93
CA THR A 395 7.67 27.57 -18.78
C THR A 395 6.66 28.57 -18.23
N SER A 396 6.49 28.65 -16.91
CA SER A 396 5.60 29.62 -16.25
C SER A 396 6.07 31.06 -16.44
N THR A 397 7.37 31.33 -16.37
CA THR A 397 7.91 32.67 -16.63
C THR A 397 7.73 33.07 -18.09
N LEU A 398 8.02 32.16 -19.03
CA LEU A 398 7.80 32.38 -20.46
C LEU A 398 6.32 32.65 -20.78
N LEU A 399 5.41 31.86 -20.18
CA LEU A 399 3.97 32.04 -20.31
C LEU A 399 3.53 33.43 -19.83
N ASN A 400 3.97 33.84 -18.64
CA ASN A 400 3.55 35.12 -18.05
C ASN A 400 4.12 36.34 -18.78
N LEU A 401 5.34 36.26 -19.33
CA LEU A 401 6.00 37.39 -19.98
C LEU A 401 5.69 37.51 -21.47
N LEU A 402 5.38 36.41 -22.15
CA LEU A 402 5.10 36.42 -23.59
C LEU A 402 3.63 36.16 -23.89
N VAL A 403 3.08 35.07 -23.36
CA VAL A 403 1.76 34.57 -23.77
C VAL A 403 0.63 35.41 -23.16
N ILE A 404 0.66 35.70 -21.86
CA ILE A 404 -0.39 36.51 -21.22
C ILE A 404 -0.52 37.91 -21.84
N PRO A 405 0.56 38.67 -22.08
CA PRO A 405 0.47 39.98 -22.74
C PRO A 405 -0.14 39.91 -24.14
N LEU A 406 0.25 38.91 -24.94
CA LEU A 406 -0.29 38.68 -26.28
C LEU A 406 -1.78 38.36 -26.24
N LEU A 407 -2.19 37.48 -25.33
CA LEU A 407 -3.59 37.09 -25.19
C LEU A 407 -4.46 38.22 -24.64
N TYR A 408 -3.93 39.02 -23.70
CA TYR A 408 -4.61 40.22 -23.21
C TYR A 408 -4.86 41.20 -24.37
N LEU A 409 -3.85 41.49 -25.18
CA LEU A 409 -3.99 42.40 -26.32
C LEU A 409 -5.04 41.92 -27.35
N ARG A 410 -5.16 40.60 -27.53
CA ARG A 410 -6.07 40.02 -28.54
C ARG A 410 -7.50 39.82 -28.05
N PHE A 411 -7.71 39.47 -26.78
CA PHE A 411 -9.00 38.97 -26.28
C PHE A 411 -9.62 39.80 -25.14
N TYR A 412 -8.96 40.87 -24.69
CA TYR A 412 -9.50 41.73 -23.64
C TYR A 412 -10.78 42.46 -24.05
N ARG A 413 -10.81 43.00 -25.27
CA ARG A 413 -12.01 43.62 -25.87
C ARG A 413 -12.65 42.66 -26.90
N PRO A 414 -14.00 42.67 -27.06
CA PRO A 414 -14.72 41.88 -28.05
C PRO A 414 -14.25 42.07 -29.49
#